data_AF-A0AAA9S640-F1
#
_entry.id   AF-A0AAA9S640-F1
#
_cell.length_a   1.000
_cell.length_b   1.000
_cell.length_c   1.000
_cell.angle_alpha   90.00
_cell.angle_beta   90.00
_cell.angle_gamma   90.00
#
_symmetry.space_group_name_H-M   'P 1'
#
loop_
_entity.id
_entity.type
_entity.pdbx_description
1 polymer ?
#
loop_
_entity_poly.entity_id
_entity_poly.type
_entity_poly.pdbx_seq_one_letter_code
_entity_poly.pdbx_strand_id
1 'polypeptide(L)'
;MGTLRDLQYALQEKIEELRQRDALIDELELELDQKDELIQKLQNELDKYRSVIRPATQQAQKQSASTLQGEPRTKRQAISAEPTAFDIQDLSHVTLPFYPKSPQSKDLIKEAILDNDFMKNLELSQIQEIVDCMYPVEYGKDSCIIKEGDVGSLVYVMEDGKVEVTKEGVKLCTMGPGKVFGELAILYNCTRTATVKTLVNVKLWAIDRQCFQTIMMRTGLIKHTEYMEFLKSVPTFQSLPEEILSKLADVLEE
;
A
#
# COMPACT_ATOMS: atom_id res chain seq x y z
N MET A 1 -13.38 -64.46 40.81
CA MET A 1 -13.25 -63.24 41.64
C MET A 1 -12.27 -62.30 40.95
N GLY A 2 -12.72 -61.56 39.93
CA GLY A 2 -12.04 -60.35 39.44
C GLY A 2 -12.71 -59.19 40.16
N THR A 3 -11.93 -58.42 40.88
CA THR A 3 -12.42 -57.62 42.01
C THR A 3 -12.88 -56.24 41.54
N LEU A 4 -13.82 -55.63 42.28
CA LEU A 4 -14.31 -54.25 42.07
C LEU A 4 -13.16 -53.22 41.83
N ARG A 5 -11.97 -53.55 42.33
CA ARG A 5 -10.71 -52.81 42.19
C ARG A 5 -10.18 -52.77 40.75
N ASP A 6 -10.32 -53.87 40.00
CA ASP A 6 -9.86 -53.97 38.60
C ASP A 6 -10.74 -53.10 37.69
N LEU A 7 -12.04 -53.05 37.96
CA LEU A 7 -12.99 -52.16 37.30
C LEU A 7 -12.75 -50.69 37.65
N GLN A 8 -12.43 -50.37 38.91
CA GLN A 8 -12.04 -49.01 39.31
C GLN A 8 -10.76 -48.54 38.62
N TYR A 9 -9.77 -49.42 38.49
CA TYR A 9 -8.51 -49.10 37.82
C TYR A 9 -8.74 -48.85 36.32
N ALA A 10 -9.50 -49.71 35.64
CA ALA A 10 -9.86 -49.52 34.24
C ALA A 10 -10.71 -48.25 34.01
N LEU A 11 -11.58 -47.89 34.95
CA LEU A 11 -12.35 -46.64 34.89
C LEU A 11 -11.44 -45.42 35.06
N GLN A 12 -10.49 -45.44 35.99
CA GLN A 12 -9.51 -44.36 36.15
C GLN A 12 -8.64 -44.20 34.90
N GLU A 13 -8.17 -45.30 34.31
CA GLU A 13 -7.38 -45.28 33.09
C GLU A 13 -8.17 -44.67 31.92
N LYS A 14 -9.46 -45.00 31.79
CA LYS A 14 -10.33 -44.39 30.76
C LYS A 14 -10.63 -42.92 31.00
N ILE A 15 -10.79 -42.50 32.26
CA ILE A 15 -10.96 -41.08 32.61
C ILE A 15 -9.71 -40.28 32.24
N GLU A 16 -8.52 -40.84 32.49
CA GLU A 16 -7.27 -40.17 32.14
C GLU A 16 -7.05 -40.11 30.62
N GLU A 17 -7.39 -41.17 29.88
CA GLU A 17 -7.39 -41.15 28.40
C GLU A 17 -8.36 -40.10 27.84
N LEU A 18 -9.57 -39.98 28.40
CA LEU A 18 -10.53 -38.96 27.97
C LEU A 18 -9.99 -37.56 28.23
N ARG A 19 -9.39 -37.33 29.40
CA ARG A 19 -8.77 -36.06 29.76
C ARG A 19 -7.62 -35.68 28.83
N GLN A 20 -6.80 -36.64 28.44
CA GLN A 20 -5.73 -36.42 27.45
C GLN A 20 -6.29 -36.09 26.06
N ARG A 21 -7.38 -36.74 25.66
CA ARG A 21 -8.08 -36.42 24.41
C ARG A 21 -8.69 -35.03 24.43
N ASP A 22 -9.36 -34.65 25.51
CA ASP A 22 -9.96 -33.31 25.65
C ASP A 22 -8.89 -32.23 25.57
N ALA A 23 -7.73 -32.42 26.25
CA ALA A 23 -6.61 -31.49 26.15
C ALA A 23 -6.02 -31.37 24.73
N LEU A 24 -5.98 -32.48 23.97
CA LEU A 24 -5.52 -32.45 22.57
C LEU A 24 -6.54 -31.76 21.66
N ILE A 25 -7.84 -31.91 21.94
CA ILE A 25 -8.90 -31.21 21.21
C ILE A 25 -8.74 -29.70 21.42
N ASP A 26 -8.57 -29.25 22.68
CA ASP A 26 -8.37 -27.83 23.00
C ASP A 26 -7.15 -27.24 22.27
N GLU A 27 -6.06 -27.99 22.17
CA GLU A 27 -4.84 -27.56 21.44
C GLU A 27 -5.08 -27.46 19.92
N LEU A 28 -5.78 -28.43 19.33
CA LEU A 28 -6.10 -28.43 17.91
C LEU A 28 -7.12 -27.33 17.56
N GLU A 29 -8.07 -27.03 18.44
CA GLU A 29 -9.00 -25.91 18.29
C GLU A 29 -8.26 -24.57 18.27
N LEU A 30 -7.30 -24.37 19.19
CA LEU A 30 -6.47 -23.17 19.20
C LEU A 30 -5.62 -23.03 17.92
N GLU A 31 -5.06 -24.13 17.41
CA GLU A 31 -4.35 -24.12 16.12
C GLU A 31 -5.26 -23.78 14.93
N LEU A 32 -6.51 -24.27 14.94
CA LEU A 32 -7.48 -23.97 13.89
C LEU A 32 -7.85 -22.48 13.91
N ASP A 33 -8.11 -21.91 15.08
CA ASP A 33 -8.39 -20.47 15.23
C ASP A 33 -7.24 -19.62 14.69
N GLN A 34 -5.98 -19.98 15.01
CA GLN A 34 -4.80 -19.29 14.48
C GLN A 34 -4.68 -19.40 12.96
N LYS A 35 -4.98 -20.58 12.39
CA LYS A 35 -4.95 -20.79 10.94
C LYS A 35 -6.07 -20.01 10.25
N ASP A 36 -7.26 -19.94 10.83
CA ASP A 36 -8.39 -19.17 10.29
C ASP A 36 -8.09 -17.66 10.31
N GLU A 37 -7.49 -17.13 11.38
CA GLU A 37 -6.99 -15.76 11.40
C GLU A 37 -5.95 -15.49 10.31
N LEU A 38 -5.02 -16.43 10.10
CA LEU A 38 -4.00 -16.31 9.06
C LEU A 38 -4.62 -16.34 7.66
N ILE A 39 -5.58 -17.22 7.42
CA ILE A 39 -6.34 -17.29 6.17
C ILE A 39 -7.06 -15.96 5.93
N GLN A 40 -7.70 -15.39 6.94
CA GLN A 40 -8.40 -14.12 6.81
C GLN A 40 -7.43 -12.97 6.46
N LYS A 41 -6.24 -12.93 7.08
CA LYS A 41 -5.19 -11.96 6.73
C LYS A 41 -4.72 -12.12 5.28
N LEU A 42 -4.40 -13.35 4.87
CA LEU A 42 -3.95 -13.63 3.50
C LEU A 42 -5.03 -13.35 2.46
N GLN A 43 -6.30 -13.62 2.77
CA GLN A 43 -7.43 -13.26 1.91
C GLN A 43 -7.54 -11.75 1.75
N ASN A 44 -7.40 -10.97 2.84
CA ASN A 44 -7.40 -9.51 2.77
C ASN A 44 -6.22 -8.98 1.93
N GLU A 45 -5.03 -9.55 2.06
CA GLU A 45 -3.88 -9.20 1.22
C GLU A 45 -4.14 -9.55 -0.25
N LEU A 46 -4.62 -10.76 -0.53
CA LEU A 46 -4.94 -11.18 -1.89
C LEU A 46 -6.05 -10.33 -2.51
N ASP A 47 -7.04 -9.91 -1.74
CA ASP A 47 -8.08 -9.00 -2.20
C ASP A 47 -7.54 -7.59 -2.43
N LYS A 48 -6.58 -7.12 -1.62
CA LYS A 48 -5.82 -5.90 -1.91
C LYS A 48 -5.10 -6.03 -3.26
N TYR A 49 -4.34 -7.10 -3.50
CA TYR A 49 -3.66 -7.32 -4.78
C TYR A 49 -4.64 -7.51 -5.95
N ARG A 50 -5.71 -8.28 -5.79
CA ARG A 50 -6.77 -8.46 -6.81
C ARG A 50 -7.53 -7.16 -7.08
N SER A 51 -7.69 -6.31 -6.07
CA SER A 51 -8.32 -5.00 -6.23
C SER A 51 -7.54 -4.12 -7.20
N VAL A 52 -6.21 -4.27 -7.25
CA VAL A 52 -5.32 -3.58 -8.21
C VAL A 52 -5.33 -4.24 -9.59
N ILE A 53 -5.41 -5.58 -9.65
CA ILE A 53 -5.26 -6.34 -10.90
C ILE A 53 -6.57 -6.46 -11.70
N ARG A 54 -7.75 -6.47 -11.06
CA ARG A 54 -9.07 -6.63 -11.73
C ARG A 54 -9.68 -5.40 -12.42
N PRO A 55 -9.50 -4.13 -12.00
CA PRO A 55 -10.13 -2.99 -12.70
C PRO A 55 -9.60 -2.82 -14.12
N ALA A 56 -8.38 -3.32 -14.40
CA ALA A 56 -7.85 -3.36 -15.76
C ALA A 56 -8.61 -4.34 -16.69
N THR A 57 -9.34 -5.32 -16.15
CA THR A 57 -9.91 -6.42 -16.95
C THR A 57 -11.42 -6.39 -17.18
N GLN A 58 -12.21 -5.50 -16.57
CA GLN A 58 -13.68 -5.58 -16.66
C GLN A 58 -14.37 -4.70 -17.73
N GLN A 59 -13.68 -3.79 -18.43
CA GLN A 59 -14.35 -2.99 -19.49
C GLN A 59 -14.62 -3.74 -20.81
N ALA A 60 -14.26 -5.02 -20.95
CA ALA A 60 -14.35 -5.73 -22.25
C ALA A 60 -15.27 -6.97 -22.29
N GLN A 61 -16.09 -7.25 -21.28
CA GLN A 61 -16.96 -8.45 -21.30
C GLN A 61 -18.44 -8.12 -21.06
N LYS A 62 -19.06 -7.46 -22.04
CA LYS A 62 -20.46 -7.69 -22.39
C LYS A 62 -20.54 -8.10 -23.85
N GLN A 63 -20.29 -9.39 -24.13
CA GLN A 63 -21.00 -10.16 -25.14
C GLN A 63 -20.51 -11.62 -25.17
N SER A 64 -21.49 -12.53 -25.26
CA SER A 64 -21.40 -13.92 -25.70
C SER A 64 -21.24 -15.00 -24.62
N ALA A 65 -22.21 -15.92 -24.63
CA ALA A 65 -22.42 -17.00 -23.69
C ALA A 65 -21.72 -18.32 -24.08
N SER A 66 -21.56 -19.15 -23.05
CA SER A 66 -21.54 -20.62 -23.03
C SER A 66 -20.23 -21.41 -23.27
N THR A 67 -19.99 -22.31 -22.30
CA THR A 67 -19.31 -23.63 -22.38
C THR A 67 -17.85 -23.74 -21.90
N LEU A 68 -17.74 -24.15 -20.63
CA LEU A 68 -16.80 -25.08 -19.95
C LEU A 68 -15.34 -25.30 -20.44
N GLN A 69 -14.46 -25.22 -19.43
CA GLN A 69 -13.14 -25.85 -19.23
C GLN A 69 -11.87 -25.08 -19.63
N GLY A 70 -11.05 -24.81 -18.60
CA GLY A 70 -9.72 -24.19 -18.63
C GLY A 70 -9.75 -22.75 -18.08
N GLU A 71 -9.21 -22.52 -16.87
CA GLU A 71 -8.97 -21.15 -16.40
C GLU A 71 -8.13 -20.40 -17.46
N PRO A 72 -8.65 -19.32 -18.07
CA PRO A 72 -7.91 -18.63 -19.11
C PRO A 72 -6.81 -17.84 -18.41
N ARG A 73 -5.54 -18.15 -18.70
CA ARG A 73 -4.43 -17.26 -18.35
C ARG A 73 -4.71 -15.88 -18.95
N THR A 74 -5.05 -14.93 -18.10
CA THR A 74 -5.33 -13.55 -18.49
C THR A 74 -4.07 -12.96 -19.13
N LYS A 75 -4.18 -12.47 -20.37
CA LYS A 75 -3.08 -11.74 -21.02
C LYS A 75 -2.76 -10.52 -20.16
N ARG A 76 -1.52 -10.44 -19.68
CA ARG A 76 -1.04 -9.31 -18.84
C ARG A 76 -1.14 -8.02 -19.66
N GLN A 77 -1.88 -7.05 -19.16
CA GLN A 77 -2.01 -5.73 -19.78
C GLN A 77 -0.82 -4.89 -19.35
N ALA A 78 -0.17 -4.23 -20.31
CA ALA A 78 0.95 -3.35 -20.01
C ALA A 78 0.44 -2.09 -19.32
N ILE A 79 1.14 -1.69 -18.26
CA ILE A 79 0.94 -0.41 -17.58
C ILE A 79 2.07 0.49 -18.06
N SER A 80 1.73 1.69 -18.52
CA SER A 80 2.71 2.72 -18.90
C SER A 80 2.44 3.96 -18.08
N ALA A 81 3.48 4.49 -17.43
CA ALA A 81 3.43 5.81 -16.84
C ALA A 81 3.41 6.88 -17.95
N GLU A 82 2.83 8.04 -17.66
CA GLU A 82 2.97 9.22 -18.52
C GLU A 82 4.45 9.65 -18.53
N PRO A 83 5.00 10.04 -19.69
CA PRO A 83 6.34 10.59 -19.75
C PRO A 83 6.37 11.90 -18.98
N THR A 84 7.22 11.98 -17.96
CA THR A 84 7.51 13.25 -17.28
C THR A 84 8.23 14.15 -18.28
N ALA A 85 7.52 15.11 -18.86
CA ALA A 85 8.03 16.04 -19.87
C ALA A 85 8.96 17.13 -19.29
N PHE A 86 9.64 16.84 -18.19
CA PHE A 86 10.56 17.78 -17.57
C PHE A 86 11.98 17.42 -17.98
N ASP A 87 12.70 18.37 -18.56
CA ASP A 87 14.16 18.25 -18.64
C ASP A 87 14.71 18.09 -17.21
N ILE A 88 15.69 17.20 -17.05
CA ILE A 88 16.32 16.86 -15.75
C ILE A 88 16.80 18.14 -15.03
N GLN A 89 17.22 19.15 -15.79
CA GLN A 89 17.64 20.45 -15.27
C GLN A 89 16.47 21.29 -14.74
N ASP A 90 15.29 21.21 -15.35
CA ASP A 90 14.10 21.97 -14.91
C ASP A 90 13.53 21.41 -13.61
N LEU A 91 13.59 20.08 -13.41
CA LEU A 91 13.17 19.42 -12.16
C LEU A 91 13.92 19.93 -10.92
N SER A 92 15.19 20.33 -11.08
CA SER A 92 16.00 20.87 -9.97
C SER A 92 15.52 22.24 -9.48
N HIS A 93 14.82 23.00 -10.34
CA HIS A 93 14.35 24.36 -10.09
C HIS A 93 12.84 24.46 -9.84
N VAL A 94 12.10 23.34 -9.87
CA VAL A 94 10.67 23.35 -9.57
C VAL A 94 10.46 23.79 -8.12
N THR A 95 9.69 24.86 -7.96
CA THR A 95 9.25 25.34 -6.65
C THR A 95 8.04 24.51 -6.23
N LEU A 96 8.25 23.62 -5.27
CA LEU A 96 7.18 22.84 -4.69
C LEU A 96 6.31 23.73 -3.79
N PRO A 97 4.98 23.57 -3.82
CA PRO A 97 4.10 24.34 -2.96
C PRO A 97 4.33 23.97 -1.50
N PHE A 98 4.33 24.95 -0.61
CA PHE A 98 4.47 24.74 0.83
C PHE A 98 3.18 25.18 1.53
N TYR A 99 2.61 24.27 2.31
CA TYR A 99 1.44 24.57 3.14
C TYR A 99 1.81 24.41 4.62
N PRO A 100 1.68 25.46 5.45
CA PRO A 100 2.01 25.39 6.87
C PRO A 100 1.06 24.46 7.61
N LYS A 101 1.61 23.63 8.51
CA LYS A 101 0.87 22.61 9.28
C LYS A 101 1.32 22.60 10.73
N SER A 102 0.44 22.15 11.61
CA SER A 102 0.78 21.92 13.01
C SER A 102 1.80 20.77 13.13
N PRO A 103 2.66 20.73 14.16
CA PRO A 103 3.56 19.60 14.40
C PRO A 103 2.82 18.27 14.48
N GLN A 104 1.66 18.24 15.14
CA GLN A 104 0.81 17.06 15.27
C GLN A 104 0.32 16.54 13.93
N SER A 105 -0.12 17.43 13.03
CA SER A 105 -0.56 17.05 11.69
C SER A 105 0.61 16.53 10.85
N LYS A 106 1.81 17.12 11.00
CA LYS A 106 3.02 16.64 10.30
C LYS A 106 3.38 15.21 10.73
N ASP A 107 3.38 14.96 12.04
CA ASP A 107 3.69 13.64 12.59
C ASP A 107 2.65 12.60 12.15
N LEU A 108 1.36 12.95 12.19
CA LEU A 108 0.28 12.06 11.71
C LEU A 108 0.47 11.70 10.23
N ILE A 109 0.76 12.67 9.36
CA ILE A 109 0.97 12.41 7.94
C ILE A 109 2.20 11.51 7.74
N LYS A 110 3.28 11.80 8.46
CA LYS A 110 4.51 11.01 8.40
C LYS A 110 4.26 9.55 8.81
N GLU A 111 3.58 9.32 9.92
CA GLU A 111 3.23 7.97 10.39
C GLU A 111 2.32 7.25 9.39
N ALA A 112 1.33 7.94 8.83
CA ALA A 112 0.44 7.37 7.83
C ALA A 112 1.18 6.90 6.56
N ILE A 113 2.18 7.66 6.11
CA ILE A 113 3.01 7.32 4.95
C ILE A 113 3.90 6.10 5.26
N LEU A 114 4.52 6.06 6.46
CA LEU A 114 5.37 4.96 6.90
C LEU A 114 4.59 3.65 7.11
N ASP A 115 3.33 3.72 7.52
CA ASP A 115 2.45 2.56 7.68
C ASP A 115 1.93 2.02 6.32
N ASN A 116 1.97 2.82 5.24
CA ASN A 116 1.46 2.38 3.94
C ASN A 116 2.44 1.43 3.23
N ASP A 117 1.95 0.27 2.82
CA ASP A 117 2.75 -0.76 2.15
C ASP A 117 3.50 -0.32 0.89
N PHE A 118 2.98 0.68 0.17
CA PHE A 118 3.56 1.18 -1.07
C PHE A 118 4.51 2.36 -0.85
N MET A 119 4.47 3.01 0.31
CA MET A 119 5.23 4.24 0.62
C MET A 119 6.18 4.11 1.81
N LYS A 120 6.19 2.97 2.52
CA LYS A 120 7.05 2.72 3.68
C LYS A 120 8.55 2.75 3.42
N ASN A 121 8.98 2.56 2.18
CA ASN A 121 10.38 2.55 1.77
C ASN A 121 10.86 3.91 1.24
N LEU A 122 10.07 4.98 1.39
CA LEU A 122 10.49 6.32 1.01
C LEU A 122 11.51 6.88 2.00
N GLU A 123 12.43 7.69 1.51
CA GLU A 123 13.42 8.35 2.34
C GLU A 123 12.78 9.43 3.22
N LEU A 124 13.39 9.72 4.38
CA LEU A 124 12.87 10.73 5.30
C LEU A 124 12.78 12.13 4.67
N SER A 125 13.72 12.49 3.78
CA SER A 125 13.72 13.73 3.00
C SER A 125 12.49 13.83 2.09
N GLN A 126 12.21 12.76 1.34
CA GLN A 126 11.03 12.66 0.48
C GLN A 126 9.73 12.77 1.28
N ILE A 127 9.66 12.07 2.42
CA ILE A 127 8.48 12.12 3.27
C ILE A 127 8.26 13.55 3.79
N GLN A 128 9.32 14.27 4.18
CA GLN A 128 9.21 15.67 4.60
C GLN A 128 8.69 16.58 3.49
N GLU A 129 9.22 16.44 2.27
CA GLU A 129 8.74 17.21 1.11
C GLU A 129 7.27 16.91 0.80
N ILE A 130 6.87 15.63 0.84
CA ILE A 130 5.47 15.23 0.66
C ILE A 130 4.60 15.90 1.72
N VAL A 131 4.98 15.78 3.00
CA VAL A 131 4.27 16.38 4.13
C VAL A 131 4.11 17.88 3.92
N ASP A 132 5.14 18.58 3.46
CA ASP A 132 5.10 20.03 3.25
C ASP A 132 4.21 20.43 2.06
N CYS A 133 4.15 19.60 1.02
CA CYS A 133 3.31 19.83 -0.17
C CYS A 133 1.83 19.52 0.02
N MET A 134 1.44 18.73 1.03
CA MET A 134 0.03 18.39 1.20
C MET A 134 -0.79 19.62 1.62
N TYR A 135 -2.02 19.75 1.12
CA TYR A 135 -2.95 20.82 1.50
C TYR A 135 -4.22 20.23 2.14
N PRO A 136 -4.91 20.98 3.02
CA PRO A 136 -6.06 20.47 3.73
C PRO A 136 -7.30 20.42 2.82
N VAL A 137 -8.09 19.36 2.95
CA VAL A 137 -9.35 19.14 2.24
C VAL A 137 -10.39 18.56 3.21
N GLU A 138 -11.59 19.12 3.20
CA GLU A 138 -12.68 18.65 4.06
C GLU A 138 -13.84 18.13 3.21
N TYR A 139 -14.47 17.04 3.66
CA TYR A 139 -15.69 16.52 3.06
C TYR A 139 -16.74 16.26 4.14
N GLY A 140 -18.00 16.60 3.82
CA GLY A 140 -19.14 16.27 4.68
C GLY A 140 -19.46 14.78 4.67
N LYS A 141 -20.32 14.34 5.59
CA LYS A 141 -20.88 13.00 5.62
C LYS A 141 -21.54 12.60 4.28
N ASP A 142 -21.46 11.32 3.92
CA ASP A 142 -22.06 10.70 2.72
C ASP A 142 -21.53 11.26 1.38
N SER A 143 -20.39 11.95 1.40
CA SER A 143 -19.71 12.51 0.23
C SER A 143 -18.85 11.44 -0.46
N CYS A 144 -18.83 11.47 -1.80
CA CYS A 144 -17.98 10.59 -2.61
C CYS A 144 -16.65 11.28 -2.91
N ILE A 145 -15.55 10.82 -2.30
CA ILE A 145 -14.21 11.40 -2.49
C ILE A 145 -13.55 10.82 -3.74
N ILE A 146 -13.66 9.51 -3.91
CA ILE A 146 -13.09 8.77 -5.03
C ILE A 146 -14.19 7.91 -5.61
N LYS A 147 -14.32 7.91 -6.93
CA LYS A 147 -15.21 7.01 -7.65
C LYS A 147 -14.40 6.01 -8.46
N GLU A 148 -14.79 4.75 -8.38
CA GLU A 148 -14.17 3.67 -9.14
C GLU A 148 -14.26 3.94 -10.65
N GLY A 149 -13.17 3.67 -11.37
CA GLY A 149 -13.05 3.87 -12.82
C GLY A 149 -12.62 5.27 -13.25
N ASP A 150 -12.66 6.27 -12.37
CA ASP A 150 -12.20 7.61 -12.69
C ASP A 150 -10.67 7.68 -12.75
N VAL A 151 -10.13 8.65 -13.48
CA VAL A 151 -8.67 8.90 -13.47
C VAL A 151 -8.30 9.54 -12.14
N GLY A 152 -7.33 8.94 -11.44
CA GLY A 152 -6.89 9.42 -10.13
C GLY A 152 -5.67 10.32 -10.22
N SER A 153 -5.78 11.58 -9.80
CA SER A 153 -4.68 12.55 -9.77
C SER A 153 -4.23 12.98 -8.37
N LEU A 154 -4.84 12.45 -7.32
CA LEU A 154 -4.64 12.87 -5.92
C LEU A 154 -4.37 11.68 -5.01
N VAL A 155 -3.45 11.85 -4.05
CA VAL A 155 -3.32 10.99 -2.86
C VAL A 155 -3.90 11.72 -1.66
N TYR A 156 -4.56 10.99 -0.77
CA TYR A 156 -5.12 11.53 0.46
C TYR A 156 -4.54 10.83 1.70
N VAL A 157 -4.36 11.59 2.78
CA VAL A 157 -4.11 11.11 4.13
C VAL A 157 -5.27 11.55 5.01
N MET A 158 -5.85 10.64 5.78
CA MET A 158 -6.94 10.98 6.70
C MET A 158 -6.42 11.51 8.03
N GLU A 159 -6.72 12.76 8.35
CA GLU A 159 -6.43 13.37 9.66
C GLU A 159 -7.54 13.06 10.68
N ASP A 160 -8.80 13.16 10.26
CA ASP A 160 -9.95 12.87 11.12
C ASP A 160 -11.14 12.34 10.32
N GLY A 161 -11.98 11.54 11.00
CA GLY A 161 -13.20 10.97 10.45
C GLY A 161 -13.09 9.49 10.04
N LYS A 162 -13.99 9.05 9.15
CA LYS A 162 -14.10 7.65 8.74
C LYS A 162 -14.67 7.54 7.33
N VAL A 163 -14.08 6.68 6.51
CA VAL A 163 -14.54 6.39 5.15
C VAL A 163 -14.79 4.90 4.95
N GLU A 164 -15.64 4.59 3.98
CA GLU A 164 -15.91 3.25 3.50
C GLU A 164 -15.37 3.09 2.08
N VAL A 165 -14.69 1.95 1.84
CA VAL A 165 -14.17 1.57 0.53
C VAL A 165 -15.05 0.48 -0.05
N THR A 166 -15.55 0.71 -1.26
CA THR A 166 -16.42 -0.21 -2.00
C THR A 166 -15.87 -0.46 -3.39
N LYS A 167 -15.97 -1.69 -3.88
CA LYS A 167 -15.60 -2.07 -5.25
C LYS A 167 -16.70 -2.89 -5.87
N GLU A 168 -17.13 -2.53 -7.08
CA GLU A 168 -18.25 -3.20 -7.77
C GLU A 168 -19.51 -3.30 -6.89
N GLY A 169 -19.71 -2.32 -5.99
CA GLY A 169 -20.82 -2.28 -5.02
C GLY A 169 -20.63 -3.13 -3.76
N VAL A 170 -19.55 -3.90 -3.65
CA VAL A 170 -19.20 -4.69 -2.46
C VAL A 170 -18.32 -3.88 -1.52
N LYS A 171 -18.66 -3.85 -0.23
CA LYS A 171 -17.82 -3.23 0.80
C LYS A 171 -16.56 -4.05 1.02
N LEU A 172 -15.41 -3.42 0.81
CA LEU A 172 -14.10 -4.03 1.06
C LEU A 172 -13.66 -3.80 2.50
N CYS A 173 -13.62 -2.54 2.94
CA CYS A 173 -13.17 -2.18 4.27
C CYS A 173 -13.66 -0.78 4.68
N THR A 174 -13.38 -0.41 5.93
CA THR A 174 -13.51 0.97 6.41
C THR A 174 -12.16 1.47 6.88
N MET A 175 -11.81 2.71 6.55
CA MET A 175 -10.56 3.33 6.97
C MET A 175 -10.85 4.50 7.93
N GLY A 176 -9.96 4.65 8.91
CA GLY A 176 -9.99 5.73 9.88
C GLY A 176 -8.77 6.65 9.77
N PRO A 177 -8.56 7.52 10.76
CA PRO A 177 -7.44 8.46 10.80
C PRO A 177 -6.08 7.75 10.72
N GLY A 178 -5.08 8.43 10.17
CA GLY A 178 -3.72 7.90 10.00
C GLY A 178 -3.57 6.93 8.83
N LYS A 179 -4.56 6.84 7.94
CA LYS A 179 -4.49 5.98 6.75
C LYS A 179 -4.37 6.80 5.46
N VAL A 180 -3.53 6.31 4.56
CA VAL A 180 -3.36 6.82 3.18
C VAL A 180 -4.31 6.09 2.25
N PHE A 181 -4.91 6.80 1.31
CA PHE A 181 -5.69 6.19 0.22
C PHE A 181 -5.60 6.99 -1.08
N GLY A 182 -5.80 6.29 -2.20
CA GLY A 182 -5.73 6.88 -3.54
C GLY A 182 -4.31 6.93 -4.12
N GLU A 183 -3.34 6.32 -3.44
CA GLU A 183 -1.95 6.15 -3.86
C GLU A 183 -1.81 5.31 -5.14
N LEU A 184 -2.63 4.26 -5.28
CA LEU A 184 -2.49 3.27 -6.34
C LEU A 184 -2.60 3.87 -7.75
N ALA A 185 -3.51 4.84 -7.93
CA ALA A 185 -3.72 5.47 -9.21
C ALA A 185 -2.47 6.21 -9.70
N ILE A 186 -1.71 6.80 -8.77
CA ILE A 186 -0.50 7.57 -9.06
C ILE A 186 0.70 6.64 -9.27
N LEU A 187 0.83 5.60 -8.46
CA LEU A 187 1.95 4.66 -8.54
C LEU A 187 1.89 3.78 -9.80
N TYR A 188 0.70 3.32 -10.18
CA TYR A 188 0.51 2.37 -11.28
C TYR A 188 -0.15 2.99 -12.52
N ASN A 189 -0.22 4.32 -12.60
CA ASN A 189 -0.88 5.05 -13.68
C ASN A 189 -2.21 4.42 -14.15
N CYS A 190 -3.03 4.00 -13.19
CA CYS A 190 -4.28 3.30 -13.43
C CYS A 190 -5.48 4.14 -12.98
N THR A 191 -6.67 3.75 -13.43
CA THR A 191 -7.91 4.33 -12.91
C THR A 191 -8.10 3.95 -11.45
N ARG A 192 -8.92 4.73 -10.73
CA ARG A 192 -9.32 4.44 -9.36
C ARG A 192 -9.91 3.04 -9.27
N THR A 193 -9.33 2.22 -8.40
CA THR A 193 -9.64 0.77 -8.29
C THR A 193 -10.86 0.46 -7.43
N ALA A 194 -11.29 1.42 -6.62
CA ALA A 194 -12.42 1.34 -5.71
C ALA A 194 -13.01 2.73 -5.48
N THR A 195 -14.26 2.77 -5.04
CA THR A 195 -14.99 3.97 -4.62
C THR A 195 -14.78 4.20 -3.12
N VAL A 196 -14.50 5.44 -2.72
CA VAL A 196 -14.32 5.84 -1.32
C VAL A 196 -15.38 6.89 -0.96
N LYS A 197 -16.21 6.57 0.04
CA LYS A 197 -17.27 7.45 0.55
C LYS A 197 -17.08 7.76 2.03
N THR A 198 -17.44 8.96 2.44
CA THR A 198 -17.37 9.38 3.84
C THR A 198 -18.55 8.83 4.64
N LEU A 199 -18.28 8.25 5.81
CA LEU A 199 -19.32 7.80 6.75
C LEU A 199 -19.67 8.89 7.77
N VAL A 200 -18.75 9.83 7.97
CA VAL A 200 -18.85 11.00 8.86
C VAL A 200 -18.18 12.19 8.17
N ASN A 201 -18.21 13.38 8.77
CA ASN A 201 -17.37 14.47 8.29
C ASN A 201 -15.90 14.08 8.42
N VAL A 202 -15.11 14.34 7.37
CA VAL A 202 -13.69 13.97 7.33
C VAL A 202 -12.81 15.18 7.07
N LYS A 203 -11.63 15.14 7.66
CA LYS A 203 -10.52 16.05 7.37
C LYS A 203 -9.39 15.25 6.75
N LEU A 204 -8.92 15.71 5.60
CA LEU A 204 -7.92 15.04 4.79
C LEU A 204 -6.79 16.01 4.46
N TRP A 205 -5.62 15.45 4.21
CA TRP A 205 -4.52 16.10 3.53
C TRP A 205 -4.41 15.52 2.13
N ALA A 206 -4.32 16.36 1.10
CA ALA A 206 -4.24 15.95 -0.29
C ALA A 206 -2.92 16.39 -0.93
N ILE A 207 -2.38 15.58 -1.83
CA ILE A 207 -1.24 15.94 -2.68
C ILE A 207 -1.51 15.53 -4.13
N ASP A 208 -1.15 16.42 -5.06
CA ASP A 208 -1.26 16.20 -6.49
C ASP A 208 -0.24 15.20 -7.01
N ARG A 209 -0.63 14.43 -8.03
CA ARG A 209 0.22 13.52 -8.80
C ARG A 209 1.51 14.18 -9.23
N GLN A 210 1.43 15.39 -9.80
CA GLN A 210 2.60 16.11 -10.30
C GLN A 210 3.57 16.41 -9.17
N CYS A 211 3.11 16.99 -8.06
CA CYS A 211 3.94 17.26 -6.90
C CYS A 211 4.59 15.98 -6.35
N PHE A 212 3.80 14.92 -6.19
CA PHE A 212 4.30 13.63 -5.71
C PHE A 212 5.39 13.06 -6.64
N GLN A 213 5.15 13.00 -7.94
CA GLN A 213 6.13 12.50 -8.92
C GLN A 213 7.39 13.36 -8.98
N THR A 214 7.25 14.68 -8.91
CA THR A 214 8.38 15.62 -8.87
C THR A 214 9.27 15.35 -7.66
N ILE A 215 8.70 15.16 -6.47
CA ILE A 215 9.47 14.86 -5.24
C ILE A 215 10.23 13.53 -5.41
N MET A 216 9.55 12.48 -5.88
CA MET A 216 10.18 11.16 -6.08
C MET A 216 11.38 11.23 -7.05
N MET A 217 11.25 11.99 -8.14
CA MET A 217 12.33 12.11 -9.14
C MET A 217 13.44 13.04 -8.68
N ARG A 218 13.09 14.19 -8.09
CA ARG A 218 14.04 15.23 -7.71
C ARG A 218 15.04 14.74 -6.68
N THR A 219 14.61 14.01 -5.65
CA THR A 219 15.54 13.50 -4.63
C THR A 219 16.58 12.56 -5.24
N GLY A 220 16.16 11.67 -6.14
CA GLY A 220 17.08 10.76 -6.84
C GLY A 220 18.08 11.51 -7.73
N LEU A 221 17.61 12.52 -8.47
CA LEU A 221 18.47 13.35 -9.33
C LEU A 221 19.47 14.20 -8.55
N ILE A 222 19.05 14.77 -7.41
CA ILE A 222 19.95 15.56 -6.55
C ILE A 222 21.06 14.67 -6.02
N LYS A 223 20.72 13.50 -5.43
CA LYS A 223 21.73 12.55 -4.94
C LYS A 223 22.69 12.09 -6.03
N HIS A 224 22.14 11.77 -7.20
CA HIS A 224 22.96 11.37 -8.36
C HIS A 224 23.94 12.46 -8.76
N THR A 225 23.49 13.71 -8.80
CA THR A 225 24.33 14.87 -9.09
C THR A 225 25.41 15.07 -8.03
N GLU A 226 25.06 14.98 -6.74
CA GLU A 226 26.00 15.09 -5.63
C GLU A 226 27.08 13.99 -5.68
N TYR A 227 26.70 12.74 -5.95
CA TYR A 227 27.65 11.64 -6.12
C TYR A 227 28.54 11.82 -7.36
N MET A 228 27.98 12.29 -8.46
CA MET A 228 28.77 12.59 -9.66
C MET A 228 29.78 13.71 -9.40
N GLU A 229 29.38 14.78 -8.72
CA GLU A 229 30.28 15.88 -8.32
C GLU A 229 31.37 15.39 -7.36
N PHE A 230 31.00 14.58 -6.37
CA PHE A 230 31.94 13.95 -5.45
C PHE A 230 32.95 13.07 -6.19
N LEU A 231 32.50 12.18 -7.07
CA LEU A 231 33.39 11.30 -7.83
C LEU A 231 34.33 12.10 -8.76
N LYS A 232 33.85 13.19 -9.37
CA LYS A 232 34.68 14.10 -10.18
C LYS A 232 35.73 14.85 -9.35
N SER A 233 35.45 15.12 -8.07
CA SER A 233 36.40 15.78 -7.17
C SER A 233 37.58 14.88 -6.78
N VAL A 234 37.42 13.55 -6.84
CA VAL A 234 38.46 12.58 -6.46
C VAL A 234 39.47 12.40 -7.59
N PRO A 235 40.77 12.72 -7.38
CA PRO A 235 41.79 12.65 -8.44
C PRO A 235 41.94 11.28 -9.10
N THR A 236 41.69 10.20 -8.35
CA THR A 236 41.75 8.81 -8.84
C THR A 236 40.70 8.51 -9.91
N PHE A 237 39.55 9.18 -9.86
CA PHE A 237 38.41 8.91 -10.74
C PHE A 237 38.25 9.93 -11.89
N GLN A 238 39.07 10.99 -11.92
CA GLN A 238 39.02 12.02 -12.98
C GLN A 238 39.33 11.50 -14.38
N SER A 239 40.07 10.39 -14.51
CA SER A 239 40.41 9.78 -15.79
C SER A 239 39.32 8.86 -16.34
N LEU A 240 38.27 8.58 -15.56
CA LEU A 240 37.19 7.70 -15.98
C LEU A 240 36.17 8.44 -16.87
N PRO A 241 35.65 7.78 -17.93
CA PRO A 241 34.54 8.29 -18.72
C PRO A 241 33.29 8.56 -17.86
N GLU A 242 32.52 9.57 -18.25
CA GLU A 242 31.30 9.99 -17.53
C GLU A 242 30.25 8.88 -17.43
N GLU A 243 30.16 8.00 -18.43
CA GLU A 243 29.29 6.81 -18.39
C GLU A 243 29.65 5.84 -17.25
N ILE A 244 30.94 5.70 -16.92
CA ILE A 244 31.40 4.83 -15.84
C ILE A 244 31.13 5.52 -14.50
N LEU A 245 31.37 6.83 -14.41
CA LEU A 245 31.06 7.61 -13.21
C LEU A 245 29.56 7.59 -12.88
N SER A 246 28.69 7.68 -13.89
CA SER A 246 27.24 7.56 -13.69
C SER A 246 26.88 6.19 -13.12
N LYS A 247 27.44 5.10 -13.67
CA LYS A 247 27.19 3.74 -13.15
C LYS A 247 27.73 3.56 -11.72
N LEU A 248 28.83 4.21 -11.38
CA LEU A 248 29.36 4.19 -10.03
C LEU A 248 28.47 5.00 -9.07
N ALA A 249 27.96 6.16 -9.51
CA ALA A 249 26.98 6.95 -8.75
C ALA A 249 25.70 6.16 -8.48
N ASP A 250 25.22 5.36 -9.43
CA ASP A 250 24.03 4.52 -9.27
C ASP A 250 24.20 3.38 -8.24
N VAL A 251 25.45 2.97 -7.95
CA VAL A 251 25.77 1.84 -7.06
C VAL A 251 26.28 2.31 -5.69
N LEU A 252 26.51 3.62 -5.54
CA LEU A 252 26.86 4.20 -4.24
C LEU A 252 25.61 4.25 -3.36
N GLU A 253 25.63 3.45 -2.29
CA GLU A 253 24.67 3.52 -1.20
C GLU A 253 25.26 4.34 -0.04
N GLU A 254 24.39 4.98 0.76
CA GLU A 254 24.74 5.62 2.04
C GLU A 254 25.20 4.61 3.10
#